data_AF-A0A976IBI6-F1
#
_entry.id   AF-A0A976IBI6-F1
#
_cell.length_a   1.000
_cell.length_b   1.000
_cell.length_c   1.000
_cell.angle_alpha   90.00
_cell.angle_beta   90.00
_cell.angle_gamma   90.00
#
_symmetry.space_group_name_H-M   'P 1'
#
loop_
_entity.id
_entity.type
_entity.pdbx_description
1 polymer ?
#
loop_
_entity_poly.entity_id
_entity_poly.type
_entity_poly.pdbx_seq_one_letter_code
_entity_poly.pdbx_strand_id
1 'polypeptide(L)'
;MVDELLFSGQLIAVTMEETDDFRLQINNEAISFLQQLVEPILVVSFHGPKKSGKSALVHSLLQLEQESMTGGVWLYIKRANYPNAKYLAVLDRPGFGTEKQVDRLLYSILSGLSSVVVHHVNGQLTSDSVDHFSFLAGNAEGSDVPLAYDFPQSPRLLWVLQNVTTAKIKEKVQESGLSLQQIEQTYMCNALAALTDDSPSARAIKLFEAIYSNSRCFPVPPKETEAFKSRVEKLLRVLTDPIHNIYHKNMVFNGPLAGFVLVTMLSCRDNVFATFKGQIWDNLIDNCCLRVVEDAVKLYKLRMSQKLSSIVNISDPKESKQLLTANQDYQAAVQKCQKSIEVTIMNVPCESGVLYCKHSIAKREAKKNLRAIPVQSESRRTFFQKMFRNLVESEFATFQEKNECMSSELCHSLLATLHTKMTENVNAQSMVGPMDDENGYCVQSAEFKVECLT
;
A
#
# COMPACT_ATOMS: atom_id res chain seq x y z
N MET A 1 2.21 -16.62 -14.64
CA MET A 1 2.53 -15.67 -13.56
C MET A 1 1.57 -15.98 -12.44
N VAL A 2 2.07 -16.40 -11.28
CA VAL A 2 1.21 -16.83 -10.17
C VAL A 2 0.61 -15.59 -9.53
N ASP A 3 -0.69 -15.64 -9.38
CA ASP A 3 -1.56 -14.63 -8.78
C ASP A 3 -1.30 -14.63 -7.25
N GLU A 4 -0.26 -13.92 -6.82
CA GLU A 4 0.23 -13.96 -5.44
C GLU A 4 -0.65 -13.09 -4.49
N LEU A 5 -1.14 -13.71 -3.42
CA LEU A 5 -1.72 -13.00 -2.28
C LEU A 5 -0.58 -12.41 -1.44
N LEU A 6 -0.60 -11.09 -1.26
CA LEU A 6 0.46 -10.36 -0.55
C LEU A 6 0.10 -10.07 0.91
N PHE A 7 -1.20 -9.97 1.23
CA PHE A 7 -1.68 -9.72 2.58
C PHE A 7 -3.06 -10.33 2.79
N SER A 8 -3.26 -10.89 3.97
CA SER A 8 -4.53 -11.36 4.51
C SER A 8 -4.56 -11.01 5.99
N GLY A 9 -5.50 -10.18 6.41
CA GLY A 9 -5.61 -9.82 7.81
C GLY A 9 -6.81 -8.95 8.12
N GLN A 10 -7.14 -8.84 9.39
CA GLN A 10 -8.19 -7.94 9.85
C GLN A 10 -7.72 -6.48 9.65
N LEU A 11 -8.57 -5.65 9.05
CA LEU A 11 -8.37 -4.22 8.88
C LEU A 11 -9.05 -3.41 9.98
N ILE A 12 -10.29 -3.77 10.31
CA ILE A 12 -11.09 -3.10 11.34
C ILE A 12 -11.64 -4.17 12.29
N ALA A 13 -11.25 -4.11 13.55
CA ALA A 13 -11.90 -4.85 14.62
C ALA A 13 -13.15 -4.10 15.09
N VAL A 14 -14.22 -4.85 15.38
CA VAL A 14 -15.45 -4.33 15.98
C VAL A 14 -15.56 -4.96 17.35
N THR A 15 -15.48 -4.14 18.39
CA THR A 15 -15.63 -4.57 19.79
C THR A 15 -16.84 -3.88 20.41
N MET A 16 -17.64 -4.63 21.17
CA MET A 16 -18.71 -4.06 21.99
C MET A 16 -18.13 -3.78 23.38
N GLU A 17 -18.34 -2.55 23.89
CA GLU A 17 -17.99 -2.19 25.27
C GLU A 17 -19.16 -2.50 26.21
N GLU A 18 -18.92 -2.53 27.52
CA GLU A 18 -19.93 -2.85 28.54
C GLU A 18 -21.10 -1.85 28.58
N THR A 19 -20.92 -0.66 28.00
CA THR A 19 -21.89 0.43 27.94
C THR A 19 -22.83 0.36 26.73
N ASP A 20 -22.84 -0.75 25.98
CA ASP A 20 -23.56 -0.92 24.70
C ASP A 20 -23.07 0.00 23.57
N ASP A 21 -21.92 0.65 23.78
CA ASP A 21 -21.20 1.39 22.74
C ASP A 21 -20.28 0.47 21.94
N PHE A 22 -20.26 0.64 20.63
CA PHE A 22 -19.36 -0.09 19.76
C PHE A 22 -18.10 0.72 19.46
N ARG A 23 -16.95 0.06 19.48
CA ARG A 23 -15.67 0.63 19.10
C ARG A 23 -15.13 -0.03 17.84
N LEU A 24 -14.82 0.81 16.86
CA LEU A 24 -14.08 0.42 15.67
C LEU A 24 -12.59 0.69 15.91
N GLN A 25 -11.78 -0.37 15.89
CA GLN A 25 -10.34 -0.27 16.04
C GLN A 25 -9.64 -0.68 14.75
N ILE A 26 -8.74 0.18 14.27
CA ILE A 26 -7.93 -0.10 13.09
C ILE A 26 -6.80 -1.04 13.49
N ASN A 27 -6.55 -2.05 12.67
CA ASN A 27 -5.38 -2.90 12.83
C ASN A 27 -4.13 -2.21 12.24
N ASN A 28 -3.15 -1.95 13.10
CA ASN A 28 -1.91 -1.26 12.73
C ASN A 28 -1.06 -2.04 11.72
N GLU A 29 -1.12 -3.38 11.73
CA GLU A 29 -0.39 -4.22 10.78
C GLU A 29 -0.93 -4.00 9.36
N ALA A 30 -2.27 -4.02 9.21
CA ALA A 30 -2.92 -3.78 7.92
C ALA A 30 -2.62 -2.37 7.38
N ILE A 31 -2.62 -1.34 8.24
CA ILE A 31 -2.24 0.02 7.85
C ILE A 31 -0.77 0.11 7.46
N SER A 32 0.11 -0.52 8.23
CA SER A 32 1.54 -0.53 7.93
C SER A 32 1.83 -1.21 6.61
N PHE A 33 1.10 -2.29 6.29
CA PHE A 33 1.17 -2.95 4.99
C PHE A 33 0.67 -2.04 3.86
N LEU A 34 -0.51 -1.43 4.01
CA LEU A 34 -1.06 -0.49 3.03
C LEU A 34 -0.08 0.66 2.74
N GLN A 35 0.59 1.21 3.76
CA GLN A 35 1.57 2.29 3.60
C GLN A 35 2.77 1.91 2.72
N GLN A 36 3.05 0.61 2.53
CA GLN A 36 4.12 0.15 1.66
C GLN A 36 3.67 0.02 0.19
N LEU A 37 2.36 0.04 -0.09
CA LEU A 37 1.81 -0.10 -1.43
C LEU A 37 1.75 1.25 -2.15
N VAL A 38 2.91 1.68 -2.65
CA VAL A 38 3.05 2.98 -3.36
C VAL A 38 2.41 3.01 -4.75
N GLU A 39 2.09 1.84 -5.31
CA GLU A 39 1.49 1.70 -6.63
C GLU A 39 -0.04 1.73 -6.56
N PRO A 40 -0.74 2.01 -7.68
CA PRO A 40 -2.19 2.12 -7.67
C PRO A 40 -2.88 0.82 -7.22
N ILE A 41 -3.87 0.96 -6.34
CA ILE A 41 -4.69 -0.13 -5.80
C ILE A 41 -6.14 0.01 -6.30
N LEU A 42 -6.76 -1.09 -6.69
CA LEU A 42 -8.20 -1.14 -6.96
C LEU A 42 -8.90 -1.73 -5.74
N VAL A 43 -9.91 -1.04 -5.20
CA VAL A 43 -10.58 -1.48 -3.97
C VAL A 43 -12.00 -1.97 -4.28
N VAL A 44 -12.32 -3.18 -3.82
CA VAL A 44 -13.63 -3.80 -3.94
C VAL A 44 -14.14 -4.16 -2.54
N SER A 45 -15.35 -3.75 -2.19
CA SER A 45 -15.97 -4.15 -0.92
C SER A 45 -17.15 -5.08 -1.12
N PHE A 46 -17.25 -6.11 -0.28
CA PHE A 46 -18.34 -7.08 -0.31
C PHE A 46 -19.26 -6.90 0.89
N HIS A 47 -20.57 -6.74 0.61
CA HIS A 47 -21.62 -6.51 1.59
C HIS A 47 -22.74 -7.53 1.40
N GLY A 48 -23.33 -8.03 2.46
CA GLY A 48 -24.46 -8.95 2.36
C GLY A 48 -24.90 -9.49 3.72
N PRO A 49 -26.06 -10.17 3.79
CA PRO A 49 -26.56 -10.71 5.04
C PRO A 49 -25.68 -11.85 5.58
N LYS A 50 -25.80 -12.13 6.88
CA LYS A 50 -25.14 -13.29 7.51
C LYS A 50 -25.55 -14.57 6.78
N LYS A 51 -24.61 -15.50 6.66
CA LYS A 51 -24.80 -16.80 5.98
C LYS A 51 -25.17 -16.71 4.49
N SER A 52 -24.96 -15.57 3.84
CA SER A 52 -25.18 -15.42 2.40
C SER A 52 -24.20 -16.22 1.53
N GLY A 53 -23.08 -16.69 2.06
CA GLY A 53 -21.99 -17.31 1.29
C GLY A 53 -20.95 -16.31 0.77
N LYS A 54 -21.12 -15.01 1.08
CA LYS A 54 -20.20 -13.92 0.69
C LYS A 54 -18.73 -14.24 0.92
N SER A 55 -18.35 -14.61 2.14
CA SER A 55 -16.94 -14.86 2.47
C SER A 55 -16.40 -16.12 1.77
N ALA A 56 -17.24 -17.14 1.56
CA ALA A 56 -16.86 -18.30 0.76
C ALA A 56 -16.63 -17.95 -0.72
N LEU A 57 -17.41 -17.02 -1.27
CA LEU A 57 -17.17 -16.49 -2.61
C LEU A 57 -15.86 -15.68 -2.67
N VAL A 58 -15.61 -14.80 -1.68
CA VAL A 58 -14.36 -14.03 -1.59
C VAL A 58 -13.14 -14.97 -1.52
N HIS A 59 -13.19 -16.02 -0.70
CA HIS A 59 -12.12 -17.02 -0.63
C HIS A 59 -11.95 -17.76 -1.95
N SER A 60 -13.04 -18.11 -2.63
CA SER A 60 -12.98 -18.74 -3.96
C SER A 60 -12.37 -17.81 -5.02
N LEU A 61 -12.67 -16.51 -4.96
CA LEU A 61 -12.13 -15.48 -5.84
C LEU A 61 -10.62 -15.29 -5.64
N LEU A 62 -10.17 -15.40 -4.38
CA LEU A 62 -8.77 -15.23 -3.98
C LEU A 62 -7.98 -16.56 -3.94
N GLN A 63 -8.62 -17.69 -4.20
CA GLN A 63 -8.04 -19.05 -4.10
C GLN A 63 -7.49 -19.35 -2.70
N LEU A 64 -8.23 -18.92 -1.67
CA LEU A 64 -7.89 -19.13 -0.27
C LEU A 64 -8.55 -20.39 0.29
N GLU A 65 -7.86 -21.04 1.23
CA GLU A 65 -8.48 -22.06 2.07
C GLU A 65 -9.46 -21.42 3.08
N GLN A 66 -10.46 -22.18 3.47
CA GLN A 66 -11.60 -21.66 4.21
C GLN A 66 -11.22 -21.46 5.68
N GLU A 67 -10.84 -20.24 6.05
CA GLU A 67 -10.51 -19.87 7.43
C GLU A 67 -11.77 -19.46 8.22
N SER A 68 -11.81 -19.78 9.52
CA SER A 68 -12.84 -19.27 10.42
C SER A 68 -12.63 -17.77 10.61
N MET A 69 -13.39 -16.98 9.84
CA MET A 69 -13.34 -15.53 9.94
C MET A 69 -13.84 -15.08 11.32
N THR A 70 -12.97 -14.41 12.05
CA THR A 70 -13.33 -13.68 13.26
C THR A 70 -14.14 -12.42 12.89
N GLY A 71 -14.83 -11.82 13.86
CA GLY A 71 -15.60 -10.58 13.63
C GLY A 71 -14.74 -9.43 13.06
N GLY A 72 -15.38 -8.41 12.50
CA GLY A 72 -14.70 -7.26 11.91
C GLY A 72 -14.43 -7.36 10.40
N VAL A 73 -13.86 -6.30 9.84
CA VAL A 73 -13.57 -6.17 8.41
C VAL A 73 -12.21 -6.74 8.10
N TRP A 74 -12.13 -7.61 7.10
CA TRP A 74 -10.91 -8.21 6.59
C TRP A 74 -10.44 -7.53 5.30
N LEU A 75 -9.12 -7.41 5.18
CA LEU A 75 -8.43 -6.89 4.01
C LEU A 75 -7.60 -8.01 3.38
N TYR A 76 -7.82 -8.21 2.10
CA TYR A 76 -6.98 -9.07 1.26
C TYR A 76 -6.33 -8.23 0.17
N ILE A 77 -5.02 -8.35 0.00
CA ILE A 77 -4.29 -7.70 -1.10
C ILE A 77 -3.73 -8.76 -2.02
N LYS A 78 -4.11 -8.70 -3.29
CA LYS A 78 -3.63 -9.60 -4.35
C LYS A 78 -2.90 -8.81 -5.43
N ARG A 79 -1.77 -9.33 -5.90
CA ARG A 79 -1.09 -8.77 -7.08
C ARG A 79 -1.91 -9.13 -8.32
N ALA A 80 -2.20 -8.14 -9.16
CA ALA A 80 -3.14 -8.36 -10.25
C ALA A 80 -2.73 -7.70 -11.59
N ASN A 81 -1.73 -6.81 -11.58
CA ASN A 81 -1.08 -6.24 -12.78
C ASN A 81 -2.07 -5.82 -13.89
N TYR A 82 -3.12 -5.10 -13.52
CA TYR A 82 -4.07 -4.50 -14.45
C TYR A 82 -3.52 -3.19 -15.03
N PRO A 83 -3.99 -2.73 -16.20
CA PRO A 83 -3.50 -1.51 -16.84
C PRO A 83 -3.47 -0.28 -15.91
N ASN A 84 -4.47 -0.17 -15.03
CA ASN A 84 -4.66 0.97 -14.14
C ASN A 84 -4.40 0.64 -12.66
N ALA A 85 -4.11 -0.61 -12.30
CA ALA A 85 -3.94 -1.04 -10.92
C ALA A 85 -2.97 -2.22 -10.81
N LYS A 86 -1.95 -2.07 -9.96
CA LYS A 86 -1.00 -3.16 -9.72
C LYS A 86 -1.55 -4.18 -8.72
N TYR A 87 -2.41 -3.70 -7.82
CA TYR A 87 -2.97 -4.48 -6.72
C TYR A 87 -4.50 -4.42 -6.73
N LEU A 88 -5.12 -5.53 -6.33
CA LEU A 88 -6.53 -5.63 -5.99
C LEU A 88 -6.66 -5.77 -4.47
N ALA A 89 -7.36 -4.84 -3.84
CA ALA A 89 -7.75 -4.89 -2.44
C ALA A 89 -9.20 -5.34 -2.34
N VAL A 90 -9.43 -6.45 -1.64
CA VAL A 90 -10.77 -6.96 -1.34
C VAL A 90 -11.07 -6.73 0.14
N LEU A 91 -12.14 -5.97 0.40
CA LEU A 91 -12.66 -5.67 1.73
C LEU A 91 -13.84 -6.58 2.03
N ASP A 92 -13.65 -7.54 2.92
CA ASP A 92 -14.69 -8.49 3.32
C ASP A 92 -15.18 -8.16 4.73
N ARG A 93 -16.41 -7.64 4.85
CA ARG A 93 -17.00 -7.33 6.16
C ARG A 93 -17.86 -8.49 6.70
N PRO A 94 -18.16 -8.54 8.01
CA PRO A 94 -19.12 -9.50 8.53
C PRO A 94 -20.50 -9.24 7.91
N GLY A 95 -21.32 -10.29 7.85
CA GLY A 95 -22.71 -10.13 7.44
C GLY A 95 -23.48 -9.24 8.41
N PHE A 96 -24.56 -8.61 7.93
CA PHE A 96 -25.34 -7.62 8.69
C PHE A 96 -25.72 -8.10 10.09
N GLY A 97 -25.46 -7.24 11.08
CA GLY A 97 -25.73 -7.44 12.49
C GLY A 97 -27.15 -7.03 12.91
N THR A 98 -27.37 -7.11 14.22
CA THR A 98 -28.52 -6.50 14.89
C THR A 98 -28.35 -4.98 14.92
N GLU A 99 -27.15 -4.52 15.23
CA GLU A 99 -26.80 -3.10 15.31
C GLU A 99 -26.71 -2.42 13.95
N LYS A 100 -27.82 -1.83 13.50
CA LYS A 100 -27.93 -1.18 12.18
C LYS A 100 -27.04 0.05 12.06
N GLN A 101 -26.75 0.75 13.15
CA GLN A 101 -25.83 1.90 13.15
C GLN A 101 -24.41 1.47 12.78
N VAL A 102 -23.90 0.38 13.38
CA VAL A 102 -22.60 -0.20 13.05
C VAL A 102 -22.56 -0.66 11.60
N ASP A 103 -23.60 -1.37 11.16
CA ASP A 103 -23.70 -1.86 9.80
C ASP A 103 -23.66 -0.72 8.79
N ARG A 104 -24.34 0.39 9.08
CA ARG A 104 -24.40 1.58 8.23
C ARG A 104 -23.07 2.31 8.19
N LEU A 105 -22.39 2.46 9.34
CA LEU A 105 -21.08 3.08 9.40
C LEU A 105 -20.05 2.27 8.62
N LEU A 106 -19.98 0.95 8.85
CA LEU A 106 -19.08 0.07 8.10
C LEU A 106 -19.39 0.09 6.60
N TYR A 107 -20.67 0.06 6.22
CA TYR A 107 -21.05 0.16 4.82
C TYR A 107 -20.55 1.46 4.19
N SER A 108 -20.73 2.60 4.88
CA SER A 108 -20.36 3.93 4.39
C SER A 108 -18.85 4.08 4.22
N ILE A 109 -18.06 3.62 5.20
CA ILE A 109 -16.60 3.63 5.15
C ILE A 109 -16.09 2.78 3.97
N LEU A 110 -16.51 1.51 3.92
CA LEU A 110 -15.98 0.57 2.93
C LEU A 110 -16.44 0.93 1.52
N SER A 111 -17.69 1.37 1.36
CA SER A 111 -18.20 1.83 0.06
C SER A 111 -17.51 3.12 -0.38
N GLY A 112 -17.22 4.02 0.55
CA GLY A 112 -16.44 5.23 0.28
C GLY A 112 -15.06 4.89 -0.26
N LEU A 113 -14.34 3.94 0.36
CA LEU A 113 -13.02 3.48 -0.08
C LEU A 113 -13.03 2.70 -1.41
N SER A 114 -14.17 2.14 -1.81
CA SER A 114 -14.24 1.19 -2.91
C SER A 114 -14.49 1.85 -4.26
N SER A 115 -13.88 1.30 -5.31
CA SER A 115 -14.23 1.60 -6.71
C SER A 115 -15.40 0.73 -7.18
N VAL A 116 -15.55 -0.47 -6.61
CA VAL A 116 -16.69 -1.36 -6.82
C VAL A 116 -17.27 -1.81 -5.49
N VAL A 117 -18.56 -1.60 -5.32
CA VAL A 117 -19.34 -2.06 -4.16
C VAL A 117 -20.15 -3.27 -4.58
N VAL A 118 -19.94 -4.39 -3.91
CA VAL A 118 -20.64 -5.64 -4.20
C VAL A 118 -21.75 -5.86 -3.18
N HIS A 119 -22.98 -5.92 -3.66
CA HIS A 119 -24.13 -6.42 -2.89
C HIS A 119 -24.29 -7.91 -3.18
N HIS A 120 -23.95 -8.71 -2.19
CA HIS A 120 -23.99 -10.16 -2.28
C HIS A 120 -25.35 -10.69 -1.78
N VAL A 121 -26.07 -11.38 -2.64
CA VAL A 121 -27.35 -12.03 -2.35
C VAL A 121 -27.24 -13.53 -2.60
N ASN A 122 -27.83 -14.34 -1.72
CA ASN A 122 -27.96 -15.78 -1.95
C ASN A 122 -29.31 -16.07 -2.60
N GLY A 123 -29.31 -16.35 -3.90
CA GLY A 123 -30.50 -16.59 -4.69
C GLY A 123 -30.82 -15.42 -5.64
N GLN A 124 -32.09 -15.36 -6.03
CA GLN A 124 -32.60 -14.36 -6.98
C GLN A 124 -32.79 -13.00 -6.30
N LEU A 125 -32.84 -11.95 -7.12
CA LEU A 125 -33.17 -10.61 -6.62
C LEU A 125 -34.69 -10.54 -6.37
N THR A 126 -35.07 -10.61 -5.10
CA THR A 126 -36.46 -10.50 -4.60
C THR A 126 -36.59 -9.32 -3.64
N SER A 127 -37.83 -8.94 -3.27
CA SER A 127 -38.06 -7.93 -2.23
C SER A 127 -37.31 -8.27 -0.95
N ASP A 128 -37.50 -9.48 -0.41
CA ASP A 128 -36.80 -9.92 0.80
C ASP A 128 -35.27 -9.79 0.70
N SER A 129 -34.71 -10.04 -0.49
CA SER A 129 -33.27 -9.93 -0.73
C SER A 129 -32.79 -8.48 -0.63
N VAL A 130 -33.56 -7.53 -1.17
CA VAL A 130 -33.27 -6.10 -1.14
C VAL A 130 -33.58 -5.50 0.23
N ASP A 131 -34.60 -5.99 0.93
CA ASP A 131 -35.00 -5.55 2.27
C ASP A 131 -33.86 -5.71 3.29
N HIS A 132 -32.96 -6.69 3.11
CA HIS A 132 -31.75 -6.83 3.93
C HIS A 132 -30.85 -5.59 3.91
N PHE A 133 -30.93 -4.75 2.87
CA PHE A 133 -30.16 -3.52 2.72
C PHE A 133 -30.97 -2.25 3.04
N SER A 134 -32.26 -2.38 3.38
CA SER A 134 -33.15 -1.24 3.65
C SER A 134 -32.70 -0.34 4.81
N PHE A 135 -31.90 -0.87 5.74
CA PHE A 135 -31.32 -0.10 6.84
C PHE A 135 -30.43 1.06 6.37
N LEU A 136 -29.93 1.01 5.13
CA LEU A 136 -29.13 2.07 4.50
C LEU A 136 -29.98 3.29 4.11
N ALA A 137 -31.26 3.07 3.82
CA ALA A 137 -32.23 4.10 3.50
C ALA A 137 -32.99 4.62 4.74
N GLY A 138 -32.82 3.96 5.89
CA GLY A 138 -33.33 4.46 7.16
C GLY A 138 -32.60 5.73 7.58
N ASN A 139 -33.34 6.69 8.13
CA ASN A 139 -32.76 7.86 8.75
C ASN A 139 -31.85 7.48 9.93
N ALA A 140 -30.93 8.38 10.31
CA ALA A 140 -30.28 8.30 11.61
C ALA A 140 -31.33 8.57 12.70
N GLU A 141 -31.26 7.86 13.82
CA GLU A 141 -32.14 8.11 14.96
C GLU A 141 -32.03 9.59 15.36
N GLY A 142 -33.14 10.34 15.33
CA GLY A 142 -33.19 11.76 15.66
C GLY A 142 -32.95 12.76 14.50
N SER A 143 -32.81 12.31 13.25
CA SER A 143 -32.71 13.19 12.08
C SER A 143 -33.79 12.88 11.05
N ASP A 144 -34.60 13.87 10.67
CA ASP A 144 -35.54 13.74 9.53
C ASP A 144 -34.83 13.84 8.17
N VAL A 145 -33.55 14.24 8.16
CA VAL A 145 -32.75 14.38 6.95
C VAL A 145 -32.13 13.02 6.58
N PRO A 146 -32.39 12.51 5.35
CA PRO A 146 -31.74 11.31 4.85
C PRO A 146 -30.22 11.48 4.82
N LEU A 147 -29.49 10.42 5.14
CA LEU A 147 -28.03 10.41 5.02
C LEU A 147 -27.63 10.60 3.56
N ALA A 148 -26.93 11.70 3.27
CA ALA A 148 -26.36 11.95 1.96
C ALA A 148 -25.06 11.16 1.80
N TYR A 149 -25.10 10.11 0.97
CA TYR A 149 -23.90 9.37 0.56
C TYR A 149 -23.21 10.14 -0.56
N ASP A 150 -22.21 10.92 -0.20
CA ASP A 150 -21.46 11.75 -1.15
C ASP A 150 -20.11 11.08 -1.47
N PHE A 151 -20.17 10.05 -2.31
CA PHE A 151 -18.99 9.29 -2.67
C PHE A 151 -18.07 10.11 -3.58
N PRO A 152 -16.75 10.13 -3.29
CA PRO A 152 -15.80 10.94 -4.05
C PRO A 152 -15.63 10.53 -5.52
N GLN A 153 -15.97 9.28 -5.84
CA GLN A 153 -15.67 8.62 -7.12
C GLN A 153 -16.87 7.86 -7.72
N SER A 154 -18.09 8.09 -7.21
CA SER A 154 -19.33 7.39 -7.63
C SER A 154 -19.09 5.90 -7.95
N PRO A 155 -18.76 5.07 -6.95
CA PRO A 155 -18.43 3.66 -7.15
C PRO A 155 -19.45 2.93 -8.02
N ARG A 156 -19.02 1.86 -8.68
CA ARG A 156 -19.94 0.97 -9.37
C ARG A 156 -20.61 0.04 -8.37
N LEU A 157 -21.93 -0.14 -8.49
CA LEU A 157 -22.67 -1.16 -7.75
C LEU A 157 -22.75 -2.46 -8.55
N LEU A 158 -22.44 -3.57 -7.91
CA LEU A 158 -22.55 -4.91 -8.50
C LEU A 158 -23.36 -5.83 -7.59
N TRP A 159 -24.52 -6.27 -8.05
CA TRP A 159 -25.34 -7.29 -7.41
C TRP A 159 -24.83 -8.68 -7.78
N VAL A 160 -24.20 -9.38 -6.85
CA VAL A 160 -23.76 -10.75 -7.04
C VAL A 160 -24.83 -11.71 -6.54
N LEU A 161 -25.36 -12.53 -7.46
CA LEU A 161 -26.45 -13.46 -7.20
C LEU A 161 -25.87 -14.87 -7.06
N GLN A 162 -25.56 -15.26 -5.83
CA GLN A 162 -25.01 -16.57 -5.50
C GLN A 162 -26.07 -17.67 -5.67
N ASN A 163 -25.65 -18.86 -6.11
CA ASN A 163 -26.52 -20.01 -6.39
C ASN A 163 -27.58 -19.73 -7.48
N VAL A 164 -27.28 -18.82 -8.42
CA VAL A 164 -28.12 -18.54 -9.58
C VAL A 164 -27.37 -18.90 -10.85
N THR A 165 -27.99 -19.69 -11.72
CA THR A 165 -27.42 -20.03 -13.02
C THR A 165 -27.81 -19.00 -14.06
N THR A 166 -26.94 -18.82 -15.06
CA THR A 166 -27.25 -17.99 -16.24
C THR A 166 -28.53 -18.46 -16.96
N ALA A 167 -28.79 -19.77 -17.00
CA ALA A 167 -29.99 -20.33 -17.61
C ALA A 167 -31.26 -19.85 -16.91
N LYS A 168 -31.26 -19.83 -15.57
CA LYS A 168 -32.40 -19.34 -14.76
C LYS A 168 -32.71 -17.87 -14.99
N ILE A 169 -31.69 -17.05 -15.24
CA ILE A 169 -31.86 -15.64 -15.58
C ILE A 169 -32.40 -15.48 -17.01
N LYS A 170 -31.87 -16.24 -17.98
CA LYS A 170 -32.37 -16.24 -19.36
C LYS A 170 -33.85 -16.58 -19.46
N GLU A 171 -34.27 -17.60 -18.71
CA GLU A 171 -35.68 -18.02 -18.62
C GLU A 171 -36.61 -16.90 -18.12
N LYS A 172 -36.12 -16.07 -17.20
CA LYS A 172 -36.90 -14.95 -16.63
C LYS A 172 -36.98 -13.73 -17.55
N VAL A 173 -35.99 -13.51 -18.40
CA VAL A 173 -35.97 -12.37 -19.33
C VAL A 173 -36.84 -12.65 -20.57
N GLN A 174 -36.93 -13.90 -21.02
CA GLN A 174 -37.75 -14.32 -22.18
C GLN A 174 -37.46 -13.58 -23.52
N GLU A 175 -36.38 -12.80 -23.60
CA GLU A 175 -35.95 -12.12 -24.83
C GLU A 175 -34.83 -12.91 -25.53
N SER A 176 -34.96 -13.04 -26.85
CA SER A 176 -33.97 -13.73 -27.71
C SER A 176 -33.03 -12.73 -28.38
N GLY A 177 -31.82 -13.17 -28.75
CA GLY A 177 -30.84 -12.34 -29.47
C GLY A 177 -29.99 -11.39 -28.62
N LEU A 178 -30.23 -11.32 -27.30
CA LEU A 178 -29.42 -10.50 -26.39
C LEU A 178 -28.08 -11.16 -26.04
N SER A 179 -27.05 -10.33 -25.87
CA SER A 179 -25.79 -10.75 -25.24
C SER A 179 -26.00 -11.10 -23.76
N LEU A 180 -25.09 -11.88 -23.18
CA LEU A 180 -25.18 -12.25 -21.76
C LEU A 180 -25.25 -11.04 -20.81
N GLN A 181 -24.48 -9.99 -21.09
CA GLN A 181 -24.47 -8.78 -20.27
C GLN A 181 -25.80 -8.01 -20.36
N GLN A 182 -26.41 -7.97 -21.54
CA GLN A 182 -27.73 -7.37 -21.73
C GLN A 182 -28.79 -8.17 -20.99
N ILE A 183 -28.75 -9.51 -21.06
CA ILE A 183 -29.67 -10.38 -20.32
C ILE A 183 -29.56 -10.15 -18.80
N GLU A 184 -28.33 -10.08 -18.26
CA GLU A 184 -28.09 -9.79 -16.85
C GLU A 184 -28.63 -8.40 -16.46
N GLN A 185 -28.42 -7.38 -17.30
CA GLN A 185 -28.94 -6.04 -17.06
C GLN A 185 -30.47 -6.00 -17.09
N THR A 186 -31.09 -6.57 -18.13
CA THR A 186 -32.56 -6.61 -18.28
C THR A 186 -33.19 -7.34 -17.11
N TYR A 187 -32.62 -8.47 -16.67
CA TYR A 187 -33.08 -9.18 -15.48
C TYR A 187 -33.06 -8.31 -14.23
N MET A 188 -31.96 -7.58 -13.99
CA MET A 188 -31.86 -6.69 -12.83
C MET A 188 -32.91 -5.59 -12.88
N CYS A 189 -33.05 -4.89 -14.01
CA CYS A 189 -34.05 -3.84 -14.18
C CYS A 189 -35.47 -4.38 -13.93
N ASN A 190 -35.82 -5.53 -14.51
CA ASN A 190 -37.13 -6.14 -14.34
C ASN A 190 -37.38 -6.56 -12.88
N ALA A 191 -36.38 -7.14 -12.22
CA ALA A 191 -36.49 -7.57 -10.84
C ALA A 191 -36.65 -6.39 -9.87
N LEU A 192 -35.94 -5.28 -10.11
CA LEU A 192 -36.04 -4.07 -9.30
C LEU A 192 -37.34 -3.29 -9.56
N ALA A 193 -37.80 -3.22 -10.80
CA ALA A 193 -39.07 -2.57 -11.17
C ALA A 193 -40.31 -3.33 -10.67
N ALA A 194 -40.19 -4.63 -10.41
CA ALA A 194 -41.27 -5.45 -9.86
C ALA A 194 -41.49 -5.26 -8.35
N LEU A 195 -40.64 -4.48 -7.67
CA LEU A 195 -40.77 -4.19 -6.25
C LEU A 195 -41.91 -3.19 -6.01
N THR A 196 -42.66 -3.37 -4.92
CA THR A 196 -43.79 -2.49 -4.58
C THR A 196 -43.29 -1.14 -4.06
N ASP A 197 -43.85 -0.04 -4.59
CA ASP A 197 -43.36 1.33 -4.35
C ASP A 197 -43.31 1.77 -2.87
N ASP A 198 -44.15 1.19 -2.02
CA ASP A 198 -44.26 1.52 -0.59
C ASP A 198 -43.42 0.60 0.32
N SER A 199 -42.66 -0.34 -0.24
CA SER A 199 -41.83 -1.27 0.54
C SER A 199 -40.52 -0.63 1.05
N PRO A 200 -39.93 -1.14 2.15
CA PRO A 200 -38.57 -0.78 2.57
C PRO A 200 -37.55 -1.00 1.44
N SER A 201 -37.75 -2.06 0.63
CA SER A 201 -36.98 -2.35 -0.58
C SER A 201 -37.03 -1.22 -1.60
N ALA A 202 -38.21 -0.69 -1.94
CA ALA A 202 -38.33 0.39 -2.90
C ALA A 202 -37.57 1.66 -2.45
N ARG A 203 -37.58 1.98 -1.15
CA ARG A 203 -36.76 3.07 -0.60
C ARG A 203 -35.26 2.79 -0.74
N ALA A 204 -34.83 1.56 -0.50
CA ALA A 204 -33.44 1.16 -0.69
C ALA A 204 -33.00 1.29 -2.15
N ILE A 205 -33.85 0.89 -3.10
CA ILE A 205 -33.56 1.02 -4.53
C ILE A 205 -33.48 2.48 -4.97
N LYS A 206 -34.44 3.32 -4.58
CA LYS A 206 -34.38 4.76 -4.85
C LYS A 206 -33.09 5.39 -4.32
N LEU A 207 -32.67 4.97 -3.13
CA LEU A 207 -31.37 5.36 -2.57
C LEU A 207 -30.21 4.89 -3.47
N PHE A 208 -30.18 3.62 -3.86
CA PHE A 208 -29.08 3.10 -4.67
C PHE A 208 -29.02 3.72 -6.06
N GLU A 209 -30.16 4.00 -6.70
CA GLU A 209 -30.22 4.70 -7.98
C GLU A 209 -29.70 6.14 -7.87
N ALA A 210 -29.96 6.81 -6.74
CA ALA A 210 -29.45 8.16 -6.49
C ALA A 210 -27.94 8.19 -6.25
N ILE A 211 -27.38 7.16 -5.61
CA ILE A 211 -25.97 7.12 -5.21
C ILE A 211 -25.07 6.49 -6.28
N TYR A 212 -25.54 5.43 -6.92
CA TYR A 212 -24.76 4.59 -7.83
C TYR A 212 -25.23 4.82 -9.27
N SER A 213 -24.48 5.60 -10.04
CA SER A 213 -24.76 5.88 -11.45
C SER A 213 -24.65 4.65 -12.37
N ASN A 214 -23.98 3.60 -11.91
CA ASN A 214 -23.80 2.35 -12.66
C ASN A 214 -24.04 1.16 -11.74
N SER A 215 -25.19 0.51 -11.92
CA SER A 215 -25.57 -0.73 -11.25
C SER A 215 -25.67 -1.86 -12.27
N ARG A 216 -25.13 -3.04 -11.93
CA ARG A 216 -25.26 -4.28 -12.72
C ARG A 216 -25.50 -5.47 -11.81
N CYS A 217 -25.95 -6.59 -12.37
CA CYS A 217 -25.94 -7.87 -11.67
C CYS A 217 -25.00 -8.88 -12.33
N PHE A 218 -24.55 -9.87 -11.55
CA PHE A 218 -23.72 -10.98 -12.03
C PHE A 218 -24.10 -12.27 -11.28
N PRO A 219 -24.61 -13.30 -11.98
CA PRO A 219 -24.97 -14.55 -11.35
C PRO A 219 -23.77 -15.49 -11.20
N VAL A 220 -23.65 -16.07 -10.01
CA VAL A 220 -22.65 -17.08 -9.67
C VAL A 220 -23.40 -18.38 -9.38
N PRO A 221 -23.15 -19.46 -10.15
CA PRO A 221 -23.84 -20.73 -9.94
C PRO A 221 -23.38 -21.41 -8.64
N PRO A 222 -24.02 -22.52 -8.21
CA PRO A 222 -23.55 -23.30 -7.06
C PRO A 222 -22.11 -23.80 -7.24
N LYS A 223 -21.38 -23.92 -6.12
CA LYS A 223 -19.93 -24.26 -6.11
C LYS A 223 -19.65 -25.62 -6.73
N GLU A 224 -20.61 -26.53 -6.65
CA GLU A 224 -20.55 -27.91 -7.13
C GLU A 224 -20.70 -28.01 -8.66
N THR A 225 -21.03 -26.91 -9.34
CA THR A 225 -21.21 -26.90 -10.78
C THR A 225 -19.90 -26.66 -11.52
N GLU A 226 -19.69 -27.33 -12.65
CA GLU A 226 -18.54 -27.13 -13.55
C GLU A 226 -18.39 -25.67 -14.02
N ALA A 227 -19.50 -24.94 -14.09
CA ALA A 227 -19.53 -23.54 -14.51
C ALA A 227 -19.01 -22.56 -13.44
N PHE A 228 -18.93 -22.98 -12.17
CA PHE A 228 -18.58 -22.11 -11.05
C PHE A 228 -17.21 -21.46 -11.24
N LYS A 229 -16.15 -22.25 -11.47
CA LYS A 229 -14.79 -21.76 -11.60
C LYS A 229 -14.66 -20.73 -12.73
N SER A 230 -15.19 -21.04 -13.91
CA SER A 230 -15.19 -20.11 -15.04
C SER A 230 -15.97 -18.82 -14.75
N ARG A 231 -17.06 -18.90 -13.99
CA ARG A 231 -17.84 -17.71 -13.61
C ARG A 231 -17.15 -16.86 -12.55
N VAL A 232 -16.47 -17.45 -11.57
CA VAL A 232 -15.65 -16.72 -10.58
C VAL A 232 -14.48 -16.01 -11.26
N GLU A 233 -13.81 -16.65 -12.22
CA GLU A 233 -12.75 -16.00 -13.01
C GLU A 233 -13.30 -14.81 -13.84
N LYS A 234 -14.50 -14.96 -14.42
CA LYS A 234 -15.17 -13.85 -15.11
C LYS A 234 -15.59 -12.75 -14.15
N LEU A 235 -16.07 -13.08 -12.95
CA LEU A 235 -16.40 -12.10 -11.92
C LEU A 235 -15.17 -11.28 -11.54
N LEU A 236 -14.02 -11.92 -11.33
CA LEU A 236 -12.76 -11.23 -11.05
C LEU A 236 -12.43 -10.21 -12.15
N ARG A 237 -12.59 -10.59 -13.42
CA ARG A 237 -12.42 -9.65 -14.54
C ARG A 237 -13.42 -8.50 -14.51
N VAL A 238 -14.70 -8.76 -14.23
CA VAL A 238 -15.74 -7.71 -14.13
C VAL A 238 -15.45 -6.73 -12.99
N LEU A 239 -14.89 -7.23 -11.88
CA LEU A 239 -14.48 -6.40 -10.75
C LEU A 239 -13.24 -5.54 -11.08
N THR A 240 -12.42 -5.96 -12.04
CA THR A 240 -11.12 -5.35 -12.37
C THR A 240 -11.08 -4.61 -13.71
N ASP A 241 -12.17 -4.70 -14.47
CA ASP A 241 -12.52 -3.87 -15.63
C ASP A 241 -12.89 -2.39 -15.34
N PRO A 242 -12.87 -1.83 -14.10
CA PRO A 242 -13.07 -0.39 -13.93
C PRO A 242 -12.00 0.43 -14.67
N ILE A 243 -12.48 1.26 -15.60
CA ILE A 243 -11.69 2.21 -16.39
C ILE A 243 -11.06 3.31 -15.50
N HIS A 244 -11.51 3.44 -14.25
CA HIS A 244 -11.12 4.52 -13.36
C HIS A 244 -10.52 3.98 -12.06
N ASN A 245 -9.19 3.77 -12.02
CA ASN A 245 -8.45 3.80 -10.75
C ASN A 245 -8.15 5.25 -10.32
N ILE A 246 -9.17 6.07 -10.51
CA ILE A 246 -9.15 7.51 -10.39
C ILE A 246 -10.18 7.81 -9.33
N TYR A 247 -9.71 8.26 -8.17
CA TYR A 247 -10.53 8.38 -6.98
C TYR A 247 -11.23 9.73 -6.95
N HIS A 248 -10.74 10.68 -6.15
CA HIS A 248 -11.25 12.03 -6.08
C HIS A 248 -10.31 12.99 -6.82
N LYS A 249 -10.85 13.96 -7.57
CA LYS A 249 -10.06 15.00 -8.28
C LYS A 249 -8.89 14.41 -9.08
N ASN A 250 -9.19 13.38 -9.87
CA ASN A 250 -8.28 12.46 -10.55
C ASN A 250 -6.97 12.06 -9.84
N MET A 251 -7.05 11.83 -8.54
CA MET A 251 -5.95 11.27 -7.77
C MET A 251 -5.88 9.75 -7.91
N VAL A 252 -4.66 9.24 -8.02
CA VAL A 252 -4.38 7.81 -8.01
C VAL A 252 -4.59 7.28 -6.60
N PHE A 253 -5.45 6.28 -6.45
CA PHE A 253 -5.65 5.63 -5.16
C PHE A 253 -4.54 4.61 -4.92
N ASN A 254 -3.73 4.83 -3.89
CA ASN A 254 -2.68 3.91 -3.46
C ASN A 254 -2.87 3.54 -1.99
N GLY A 255 -2.05 2.62 -1.48
CA GLY A 255 -2.20 2.13 -0.11
C GLY A 255 -2.02 3.20 0.96
N PRO A 256 -1.00 4.10 0.91
CA PRO A 256 -0.90 5.22 1.85
C PRO A 256 -2.17 6.07 1.89
N LEU A 257 -2.68 6.50 0.72
CA LEU A 257 -3.88 7.32 0.64
C LEU A 257 -5.10 6.58 1.21
N ALA A 258 -5.28 5.30 0.89
CA ALA A 258 -6.37 4.49 1.43
C ALA A 258 -6.32 4.37 2.96
N GLY A 259 -5.12 4.18 3.52
CA GLY A 259 -4.92 4.17 4.97
C GLY A 259 -5.29 5.49 5.63
N PHE A 260 -4.85 6.63 5.08
CA PHE A 260 -5.19 7.96 5.60
C PHE A 260 -6.69 8.28 5.51
N VAL A 261 -7.33 7.94 4.37
CA VAL A 261 -8.78 8.12 4.20
C VAL A 261 -9.54 7.29 5.22
N LEU A 262 -9.16 6.03 5.45
CA LEU A 262 -9.79 5.17 6.44
C LEU A 262 -9.67 5.76 7.86
N VAL A 263 -8.48 6.17 8.29
CA VAL A 263 -8.26 6.78 9.62
C VAL A 263 -9.10 8.05 9.80
N THR A 264 -9.18 8.87 8.75
CA THR A 264 -9.93 10.13 8.79
C THR A 264 -11.44 9.89 8.81
N MET A 265 -11.94 8.96 7.99
CA MET A 265 -13.35 8.53 8.02
C MET A 265 -13.77 8.04 9.41
N LEU A 266 -12.91 7.27 10.08
CA LEU A 266 -13.18 6.79 11.44
C LEU A 266 -13.11 7.88 12.51
N SER A 267 -12.45 8.99 12.22
CA SER A 267 -12.43 10.19 13.07
C SER A 267 -13.67 11.07 12.84
N CYS A 268 -14.25 11.02 11.64
CA CYS A 268 -15.47 11.75 11.26
C CYS A 268 -16.71 10.83 11.26
N ARG A 269 -16.97 10.10 12.35
CA ARG A 269 -18.02 9.05 12.40
C ARG A 269 -19.42 9.57 12.04
N ASP A 270 -19.73 10.79 12.44
CA ASP A 270 -21.05 11.41 12.21
C ASP A 270 -21.28 11.71 10.72
N ASN A 271 -20.21 11.96 9.97
CA ASN A 271 -20.26 12.17 8.53
C ASN A 271 -18.93 11.74 7.89
N VAL A 272 -18.84 10.46 7.55
CA VAL A 272 -17.61 9.88 6.98
C VAL A 272 -17.20 10.56 5.66
N PHE A 273 -18.16 11.13 4.93
CA PHE A 273 -17.94 11.81 3.65
C PHE A 273 -17.40 13.24 3.81
N ALA A 274 -17.45 13.82 5.02
CA ALA A 274 -16.77 15.08 5.31
C ALA A 274 -15.25 14.99 5.06
N THR A 275 -14.68 13.78 5.16
CA THR A 275 -13.30 13.46 4.81
C THR A 275 -12.89 13.94 3.42
N PHE A 276 -13.83 13.99 2.47
CA PHE A 276 -13.57 14.35 1.08
C PHE A 276 -13.82 15.83 0.77
N LYS A 277 -14.10 16.65 1.79
CA LYS A 277 -14.50 18.04 1.61
C LYS A 277 -13.52 19.02 2.23
N GLY A 278 -13.35 20.15 1.55
CA GLY A 278 -12.62 21.32 2.03
C GLY A 278 -11.22 21.01 2.57
N GLN A 279 -10.90 21.63 3.71
CA GLN A 279 -9.57 21.59 4.33
C GLN A 279 -9.19 20.19 4.83
N ILE A 280 -10.15 19.34 5.22
CA ILE A 280 -9.88 17.99 5.70
C ILE A 280 -9.20 17.17 4.60
N TRP A 281 -9.77 17.22 3.39
CA TRP A 281 -9.19 16.56 2.22
C TRP A 281 -7.82 17.15 1.86
N ASP A 282 -7.69 18.47 1.82
CA ASP A 282 -6.42 19.12 1.49
C ASP A 282 -5.30 18.74 2.47
N ASN A 283 -5.58 18.77 3.77
CA ASN A 283 -4.64 18.35 4.82
C ASN A 283 -4.29 16.87 4.69
N LEU A 284 -5.26 16.02 4.36
CA LEU A 284 -5.04 14.58 4.15
C LEU A 284 -4.07 14.36 3.00
N ILE A 285 -4.23 15.08 1.89
CA ILE A 285 -3.33 14.99 0.74
C ILE A 285 -1.94 15.46 1.12
N ASP A 286 -1.82 16.61 1.78
CA ASP A 286 -0.53 17.16 2.16
C ASP A 286 0.20 16.22 3.14
N ASN A 287 -0.50 15.64 4.12
CA ASN A 287 0.06 14.63 5.02
C ASN A 287 0.52 13.36 4.28
N CYS A 288 -0.27 12.88 3.32
CA CYS A 288 0.11 11.74 2.50
C CYS A 288 1.38 12.04 1.68
N CYS A 289 1.50 13.24 1.13
CA CYS A 289 2.68 13.66 0.37
C CYS A 289 3.92 13.80 1.23
N LEU A 290 3.78 14.41 2.42
CA LEU A 290 4.87 14.54 3.38
C LEU A 290 5.41 13.17 3.78
N ARG A 291 4.52 12.19 4.02
CA ARG A 291 4.94 10.82 4.34
C ARG A 291 5.69 10.14 3.19
N VAL A 292 5.23 10.31 1.95
CA VAL A 292 5.96 9.80 0.77
C VAL A 292 7.36 10.43 0.66
N VAL A 293 7.51 11.72 0.98
CA VAL A 293 8.82 12.39 1.03
C VAL A 293 9.68 11.83 2.16
N GLU A 294 9.12 11.65 3.35
CA GLU A 294 9.81 11.07 4.51
C GLU A 294 10.34 9.67 4.20
N ASP A 295 9.51 8.80 3.62
CA ASP A 295 9.89 7.43 3.25
C ASP A 295 10.96 7.42 2.15
N ALA A 296 10.91 8.36 1.20
CA ALA A 296 11.96 8.52 0.21
C ALA A 296 13.29 8.94 0.86
N VAL A 297 13.27 9.86 1.85
CA VAL A 297 14.48 10.26 2.59
C VAL A 297 15.02 9.09 3.42
N LYS A 298 14.16 8.33 4.12
CA LYS A 298 14.56 7.12 4.86
C LYS A 298 15.23 6.10 3.93
N LEU A 299 14.65 5.86 2.76
CA LEU A 299 15.24 4.98 1.74
C LEU A 299 16.60 5.50 1.26
N TYR A 300 16.75 6.81 1.04
CA TYR A 300 18.04 7.41 0.71
C TYR A 300 19.09 7.15 1.80
N LYS A 301 18.76 7.43 3.08
CA LYS A 301 19.67 7.19 4.21
C LYS A 301 20.07 5.72 4.30
N LEU A 302 19.10 4.81 4.15
CA LEU A 302 19.34 3.36 4.13
C LEU A 302 20.29 2.96 3.00
N ARG A 303 20.10 3.50 1.79
CA ARG A 303 20.95 3.19 0.64
C ARG A 303 22.36 3.78 0.76
N MET A 304 22.50 4.91 1.43
CA MET A 304 23.80 5.43 1.81
C MET A 304 24.46 4.53 2.86
N SER A 305 23.75 4.17 3.94
CA SER A 305 24.33 3.40 5.06
C SER A 305 24.64 1.94 4.73
N GLN A 306 23.78 1.23 3.98
CA GLN A 306 24.05 -0.13 3.49
C GLN A 306 25.27 -0.19 2.60
N LYS A 307 25.59 0.92 1.92
CA LYS A 307 26.79 1.04 1.13
C LYS A 307 27.98 1.51 1.96
N LEU A 308 27.84 1.88 3.23
CA LEU A 308 28.89 2.40 4.14
C LEU A 308 29.18 1.46 5.32
N SER A 309 28.68 0.21 5.28
CA SER A 309 28.60 -0.69 6.44
C SER A 309 29.94 -1.32 6.85
N SER A 310 30.89 -0.49 7.29
CA SER A 310 31.91 -0.85 8.28
C SER A 310 31.97 0.11 9.48
N ILE A 311 31.37 1.32 9.44
CA ILE A 311 31.56 2.34 10.51
C ILE A 311 30.24 3.00 11.00
N VAL A 312 29.15 2.25 11.09
CA VAL A 312 28.01 2.69 11.91
C VAL A 312 27.71 1.60 12.93
N ASN A 313 28.14 1.83 14.17
CA ASN A 313 27.66 1.09 15.32
C ASN A 313 26.20 1.51 15.54
N ILE A 314 25.26 0.78 14.92
CA ILE A 314 23.82 1.01 15.06
C ILE A 314 23.42 0.44 16.42
N SER A 315 23.59 1.24 17.48
CA SER A 315 23.14 0.89 18.82
C SER A 315 21.63 1.04 19.03
N ASP A 316 20.83 1.15 17.96
CA ASP A 316 19.37 1.02 18.07
C ASP A 316 18.77 0.08 16.98
N PRO A 317 18.81 -1.24 17.20
CA PRO A 317 18.39 -2.24 16.21
C PRO A 317 16.91 -2.62 16.29
N LYS A 318 16.06 -1.89 17.04
CA LYS A 318 14.65 -2.30 17.23
C LYS A 318 13.69 -1.83 16.14
N GLU A 319 13.94 -0.72 15.45
CA GLU A 319 13.01 -0.21 14.43
C GLU A 319 13.31 -0.68 12.99
N SER A 320 14.54 -1.10 12.70
CA SER A 320 14.96 -1.40 11.31
C SER A 320 14.80 -2.86 10.87
N LYS A 321 14.56 -3.80 11.80
CA LYS A 321 14.42 -5.23 11.48
C LYS A 321 13.03 -5.61 10.97
N GLN A 322 11.98 -4.85 11.29
CA GLN A 322 10.60 -5.15 10.87
C GLN A 322 10.28 -4.74 9.42
N LEU A 323 11.13 -3.93 8.79
CA LEU A 323 10.96 -3.48 7.39
C LEU A 323 11.57 -4.43 6.34
N LEU A 324 12.21 -5.54 6.76
CA LEU A 324 13.02 -6.39 5.89
C LEU A 324 12.49 -7.81 5.68
N THR A 325 11.37 -8.20 6.29
CA THR A 325 10.85 -9.59 6.23
C THR A 325 9.55 -9.79 5.44
N ALA A 326 9.12 -8.84 4.62
CA ALA A 326 7.95 -9.03 3.75
C ALA A 326 8.22 -8.58 2.31
N ASN A 327 8.95 -9.39 1.54
CA ASN A 327 8.87 -9.52 0.07
C ASN A 327 10.04 -10.38 -0.47
N GLN A 328 9.91 -11.71 -0.43
CA GLN A 328 10.89 -12.61 -1.05
C GLN A 328 10.91 -12.48 -2.59
N ASP A 329 9.80 -12.06 -3.20
CA ASP A 329 9.69 -11.87 -4.65
C ASP A 329 10.27 -10.53 -5.13
N TYR A 330 10.28 -9.50 -4.28
CA TYR A 330 11.04 -8.27 -4.56
C TYR A 330 12.55 -8.54 -4.43
N GLN A 331 12.95 -9.42 -3.51
CA GLN A 331 14.35 -9.86 -3.41
C GLN A 331 14.79 -10.62 -4.67
N ALA A 332 13.99 -11.52 -5.25
CA ALA A 332 14.35 -12.22 -6.49
C ALA A 332 14.48 -11.30 -7.72
N ALA A 333 13.62 -10.28 -7.85
CA ALA A 333 13.71 -9.27 -8.91
C ALA A 333 14.91 -8.32 -8.72
N VAL A 334 15.22 -7.96 -7.48
CA VAL A 334 16.41 -7.20 -7.10
C VAL A 334 17.68 -8.05 -7.30
N GLN A 335 17.64 -9.36 -7.05
CA GLN A 335 18.73 -10.31 -7.23
C GLN A 335 19.07 -10.55 -8.72
N LYS A 336 18.07 -10.46 -9.61
CA LYS A 336 18.27 -10.53 -11.07
C LYS A 336 18.88 -9.24 -11.65
N CYS A 337 18.66 -8.08 -11.02
CA CYS A 337 19.39 -6.83 -11.31
C CYS A 337 20.73 -6.71 -10.56
N GLN A 338 20.93 -7.42 -9.45
CA GLN A 338 22.16 -7.42 -8.65
C GLN A 338 23.30 -8.23 -9.25
N LYS A 339 23.08 -9.04 -10.29
CA LYS A 339 24.14 -9.80 -10.97
C LYS A 339 25.24 -8.94 -11.63
N SER A 340 25.15 -7.61 -11.55
CA SER A 340 26.21 -6.68 -11.99
C SER A 340 26.50 -5.54 -10.99
N ILE A 341 26.02 -5.63 -9.75
CA ILE A 341 26.39 -4.68 -8.68
C ILE A 341 26.84 -5.51 -7.49
N GLU A 342 28.13 -5.86 -7.47
CA GLU A 342 28.76 -6.23 -6.20
C GLU A 342 28.44 -5.12 -5.19
N VAL A 343 27.80 -5.50 -4.08
CA VAL A 343 27.59 -4.61 -2.95
C VAL A 343 28.95 -4.45 -2.27
N THR A 344 29.82 -3.66 -2.90
CA THR A 344 31.07 -3.23 -2.28
C THR A 344 30.69 -2.34 -1.11
N ILE A 345 30.81 -2.91 0.09
CA ILE A 345 30.77 -2.16 1.35
C ILE A 345 31.85 -1.09 1.24
N MET A 346 31.44 0.17 1.27
CA MET A 346 32.35 1.31 1.27
C MET A 346 32.89 1.45 2.68
N ASN A 347 34.21 1.30 2.80
CA ASN A 347 34.91 1.71 4.00
C ASN A 347 35.10 3.22 3.93
N VAL A 348 34.67 3.92 4.96
CA VAL A 348 35.05 5.31 5.19
C VAL A 348 36.41 5.29 5.92
N PRO A 349 37.35 6.21 5.64
CA PRO A 349 37.30 7.26 4.62
C PRO A 349 37.41 6.72 3.19
N CYS A 350 36.79 7.44 2.25
CA CYS A 350 36.83 7.16 0.81
C CYS A 350 37.02 8.44 -0.01
N GLU A 351 37.38 8.30 -1.28
CA GLU A 351 37.51 9.43 -2.20
C GLU A 351 36.17 10.14 -2.42
N SER A 352 36.19 11.47 -2.48
CA SER A 352 34.99 12.30 -2.65
C SER A 352 34.19 11.95 -3.90
N GLY A 353 34.87 11.54 -4.98
CA GLY A 353 34.21 11.09 -6.22
C GLY A 353 33.39 9.80 -6.04
N VAL A 354 33.91 8.84 -5.27
CA VAL A 354 33.20 7.59 -4.94
C VAL A 354 31.98 7.88 -4.08
N LEU A 355 32.14 8.73 -3.05
CA LEU A 355 31.05 9.14 -2.17
C LEU A 355 29.91 9.83 -2.96
N TYR A 356 30.26 10.77 -3.85
CA TYR A 356 29.30 11.48 -4.70
C TYR A 356 28.58 10.55 -5.70
N CYS A 357 29.28 9.59 -6.30
CA CYS A 357 28.67 8.60 -7.18
C CYS A 357 27.58 7.81 -6.44
N LYS A 358 27.85 7.42 -5.19
CA LYS A 358 26.93 6.63 -4.38
C LYS A 358 25.74 7.45 -3.91
N HIS A 359 25.95 8.72 -3.54
CA HIS A 359 24.87 9.70 -3.35
C HIS A 359 23.96 9.79 -4.56
N SER A 360 24.53 9.95 -5.75
CA SER A 360 23.77 10.10 -6.99
C SER A 360 22.89 8.88 -7.29
N ILE A 361 23.40 7.67 -7.03
CA ILE A 361 22.63 6.42 -7.17
C ILE A 361 21.52 6.34 -6.11
N ALA A 362 21.84 6.57 -4.83
CA ALA A 362 20.88 6.52 -3.74
C ALA A 362 19.75 7.56 -3.93
N LYS A 363 20.11 8.80 -4.29
CA LYS A 363 19.15 9.88 -4.61
C LYS A 363 18.25 9.50 -5.76
N ARG A 364 18.79 8.89 -6.83
CA ARG A 364 18.00 8.43 -7.98
C ARG A 364 17.03 7.31 -7.62
N GLU A 365 17.45 6.35 -6.80
CA GLU A 365 16.59 5.27 -6.32
C GLU A 365 15.46 5.82 -5.43
N ALA A 366 15.79 6.62 -4.42
CA ALA A 366 14.82 7.24 -3.53
C ALA A 366 13.83 8.16 -4.27
N LYS A 367 14.31 8.90 -5.27
CA LYS A 367 13.45 9.77 -6.10
C LYS A 367 12.35 8.99 -6.83
N LYS A 368 12.52 7.69 -7.09
CA LYS A 368 11.46 6.87 -7.71
C LYS A 368 10.20 6.79 -6.83
N ASN A 369 10.35 6.82 -5.50
CA ASN A 369 9.23 6.80 -4.57
C ASN A 369 8.34 8.05 -4.69
N LEU A 370 8.92 9.20 -5.09
CA LEU A 370 8.14 10.43 -5.29
C LEU A 370 7.15 10.35 -6.46
N ARG A 371 7.24 9.33 -7.32
CA ARG A 371 6.22 9.07 -8.35
C ARG A 371 4.88 8.66 -7.75
N ALA A 372 4.88 8.19 -6.50
CA ALA A 372 3.69 7.81 -5.77
C ALA A 372 3.01 8.98 -5.05
N ILE A 373 3.52 10.21 -5.20
CA ILE A 373 2.87 11.40 -4.66
C ILE A 373 1.49 11.54 -5.30
N PRO A 374 0.40 11.48 -4.52
CA PRO A 374 -0.95 11.48 -5.06
C PRO A 374 -1.40 12.93 -5.31
N VAL A 375 -0.71 13.66 -6.19
CA VAL A 375 -1.04 15.07 -6.46
C VAL A 375 -1.03 15.36 -7.95
N GLN A 376 -2.08 16.06 -8.38
CA GLN A 376 -2.19 16.61 -9.72
C GLN A 376 -1.54 17.96 -9.88
N SER A 377 -1.68 18.84 -8.88
CA SER A 377 -1.16 20.20 -8.97
C SER A 377 0.36 20.17 -9.13
N GLU A 378 0.82 20.62 -10.29
CA GLU A 378 2.25 20.67 -10.61
C GLU A 378 3.01 21.54 -9.60
N SER A 379 2.37 22.58 -9.05
CA SER A 379 2.95 23.42 -8.00
C SER A 379 3.22 22.65 -6.71
N ARG A 380 2.25 21.89 -6.20
CA ARG A 380 2.39 21.07 -4.98
C ARG A 380 3.39 19.94 -5.22
N ARG A 381 3.34 19.28 -6.39
CA ARG A 381 4.33 18.27 -6.77
C ARG A 381 5.74 18.83 -6.77
N THR A 382 5.95 20.01 -7.37
CA THR A 382 7.25 20.70 -7.41
C THR A 382 7.72 21.07 -6.00
N PHE A 383 6.82 21.51 -5.14
CA PHE A 383 7.10 21.80 -3.73
C PHE A 383 7.65 20.57 -2.98
N PHE A 384 6.97 19.43 -3.03
CA PHE A 384 7.42 18.21 -2.37
C PHE A 384 8.73 17.65 -2.96
N GLN A 385 8.91 17.75 -4.28
CA GLN A 385 10.18 17.38 -4.92
C GLN A 385 11.35 18.29 -4.49
N LYS A 386 11.11 19.60 -4.34
CA LYS A 386 12.08 20.54 -3.80
C LYS A 386 12.41 20.23 -2.34
N MET A 387 11.41 19.94 -1.52
CA MET A 387 11.58 19.53 -0.13
C MET A 387 12.45 18.27 -0.01
N PHE A 388 12.13 17.21 -0.75
CA PHE A 388 12.95 15.99 -0.81
C PHE A 388 14.40 16.29 -1.20
N ARG A 389 14.61 17.10 -2.25
CA ARG A 389 15.94 17.45 -2.73
C ARG A 389 16.76 18.13 -1.63
N ASN A 390 16.19 19.14 -0.98
CA ASN A 390 16.86 19.89 0.09
C ASN A 390 17.22 18.99 1.27
N LEU A 391 16.31 18.10 1.69
CA LEU A 391 16.57 17.14 2.77
C LEU A 391 17.70 16.16 2.41
N VAL A 392 17.68 15.61 1.19
CA VAL A 392 18.74 14.70 0.71
C VAL A 392 20.10 15.39 0.59
N GLU A 393 20.13 16.67 0.19
CA GLU A 393 21.36 17.46 0.13
C GLU A 393 21.90 17.77 1.53
N SER A 394 21.03 18.10 2.48
CA SER A 394 21.40 18.27 3.89
C SER A 394 21.99 16.97 4.48
N GLU A 395 21.38 15.82 4.21
CA GLU A 395 21.90 14.52 4.66
C GLU A 395 23.17 14.11 3.92
N PHE A 396 23.37 14.54 2.68
CA PHE A 396 24.64 14.29 2.00
C PHE A 396 25.79 15.06 2.62
N ALA A 397 25.56 16.31 3.03
CA ALA A 397 26.56 17.13 3.71
C ALA A 397 27.05 16.47 5.01
N THR A 398 26.16 15.84 5.80
CA THR A 398 26.56 15.11 7.01
C THR A 398 27.41 13.88 6.71
N PHE A 399 27.15 13.17 5.59
CA PHE A 399 28.03 12.08 5.14
C PHE A 399 29.40 12.59 4.68
N GLN A 400 29.47 13.75 4.01
CA GLN A 400 30.74 14.36 3.60
C GLN A 400 31.58 14.75 4.81
N GLU A 401 30.98 15.45 5.79
CA GLU A 401 31.65 15.85 7.04
C GLU A 401 32.19 14.62 7.79
N LYS A 402 31.39 13.55 7.91
CA LYS A 402 31.84 12.30 8.53
C LYS A 402 33.02 11.66 7.76
N ASN A 403 32.98 11.67 6.43
CA ASN A 403 34.06 11.13 5.60
C ASN A 403 35.36 11.94 5.77
N GLU A 404 35.26 13.26 5.81
CA GLU A 404 36.40 14.17 6.04
C GLU A 404 36.98 14.00 7.43
N CYS A 405 36.14 13.93 8.48
CA CYS A 405 36.57 13.69 9.86
C CYS A 405 37.37 12.39 9.97
N MET A 406 36.83 11.29 9.44
CA MET A 406 37.49 10.00 9.45
C MET A 406 38.78 9.97 8.62
N SER A 407 38.81 10.68 7.49
CA SER A 407 40.03 10.80 6.68
C SER A 407 41.12 11.54 7.43
N SER A 408 40.75 12.63 8.11
CA SER A 408 41.66 13.40 8.95
C SER A 408 42.22 12.54 10.08
N GLU A 409 41.37 11.84 10.84
CA GLU A 409 41.80 10.95 11.92
C GLU A 409 42.77 9.86 11.43
N LEU A 410 42.49 9.24 10.28
CA LEU A 410 43.37 8.24 9.68
C LEU A 410 44.72 8.84 9.29
N CYS A 411 44.73 10.01 8.64
CA CYS A 411 45.97 10.71 8.28
C CYS A 411 46.80 11.07 9.52
N HIS A 412 46.17 11.61 10.56
CA HIS A 412 46.85 11.94 11.82
C HIS A 412 47.46 10.69 12.48
N SER A 413 46.72 9.59 12.53
CA SER A 413 47.20 8.31 13.08
C SER A 413 48.39 7.74 12.30
N LEU A 414 48.32 7.77 10.96
CA LEU A 414 49.41 7.33 10.09
C LEU A 414 50.65 8.23 10.23
N LEU A 415 50.48 9.55 10.25
CA LEU A 415 51.57 10.50 10.44
C LEU A 415 52.23 10.34 11.81
N ALA A 416 51.45 10.18 12.89
CA ALA A 416 51.98 9.94 14.23
C ALA A 416 52.79 8.63 14.30
N THR A 417 52.30 7.58 13.63
CA THR A 417 52.99 6.29 13.55
C THR A 417 54.31 6.41 12.78
N LEU A 418 54.29 7.08 11.62
CA LEU A 418 55.47 7.30 10.79
C LEU A 418 56.50 8.19 11.51
N HIS A 419 56.05 9.27 12.14
CA HIS A 419 56.91 10.18 12.90
C HIS A 419 57.57 9.46 14.08
N THR A 420 56.82 8.66 14.84
CA THR A 420 57.35 7.85 15.95
C THR A 420 58.44 6.90 15.44
N LYS A 421 58.16 6.13 14.38
CA LYS A 421 59.15 5.22 13.76
C LYS A 421 60.41 5.94 13.27
N MET A 422 60.24 7.10 12.62
CA MET A 422 61.37 7.89 12.14
C MET A 422 62.20 8.44 13.30
N THR A 423 61.55 8.92 14.37
CA THR A 423 62.21 9.44 15.57
C THR A 423 62.98 8.33 16.30
N GLU A 424 62.40 7.14 16.43
CA GLU A 424 63.07 5.96 16.99
C GLU A 424 64.31 5.57 16.19
N ASN A 425 64.21 5.55 14.85
CA ASN A 425 65.35 5.23 13.97
C ASN A 425 66.48 6.27 14.08
N VAL A 426 66.14 7.57 14.10
CA VAL A 426 67.13 8.65 14.24
C VAL A 426 67.82 8.57 15.60
N ASN A 427 67.06 8.33 16.68
CA ASN A 427 67.62 8.19 18.02
C ASN A 427 68.52 6.95 18.14
N ALA A 428 68.14 5.83 17.51
CA ALA A 428 68.97 4.63 17.47
C ALA A 428 70.30 4.86 16.73
N GLN A 429 70.28 5.61 15.62
CA GLN A 429 71.50 5.98 14.89
C GLN A 429 72.38 6.98 15.66
N SER A 430 71.78 7.94 16.37
CA SER A 430 72.54 8.92 17.17
C SER A 430 73.22 8.30 18.40
N MET A 431 72.81 7.10 18.84
CA MET A 431 73.44 6.37 19.95
C MET A 431 74.62 5.50 19.50
N VAL A 432 74.84 5.36 18.19
CA VAL A 432 76.09 4.83 17.64
C VAL A 432 77.08 5.99 17.66
N GLY A 433 77.82 6.12 18.76
CA GLY A 433 78.88 7.13 18.90
C GLY A 433 79.89 7.04 17.76
N PRO A 434 80.68 8.10 17.50
CA PRO A 434 81.71 8.08 16.47
C PRO A 434 82.64 6.89 16.73
N MET A 435 82.49 5.85 15.91
CA MET A 435 83.50 4.81 15.81
C MET A 435 84.70 5.51 15.14
N ASP A 436 85.71 5.80 15.96
CA ASP A 436 87.03 6.19 15.50
C ASP A 436 87.57 5.05 14.63
N ASP A 437 87.28 5.05 13.33
CA ASP A 437 87.95 4.19 12.37
C ASP A 437 88.16 4.92 11.04
N GLU A 438 89.44 5.05 10.75
CA GLU A 438 90.12 5.81 9.70
C GLU A 438 89.96 5.17 8.31
N ASN A 439 88.80 4.59 7.97
CA ASN A 439 88.61 3.92 6.68
C ASN A 439 87.25 4.24 6.02
N GLY A 440 87.29 5.17 5.07
CA GLY A 440 86.52 5.18 3.81
C GLY A 440 85.03 4.85 3.88
N TYR A 441 84.19 5.85 4.13
CA TYR A 441 82.74 5.78 3.92
C TYR A 441 82.40 5.67 2.42
N CYS A 442 81.90 4.50 2.00
CA CYS A 442 81.21 4.31 0.73
C CYS A 442 79.71 4.35 1.01
N VAL A 443 79.03 5.43 0.60
CA VAL A 443 77.57 5.59 0.73
C VAL A 443 76.89 4.60 -0.21
N GLN A 444 76.46 3.45 0.31
CA GLN A 444 75.51 2.61 -0.39
C GLN A 444 74.13 3.25 -0.28
N SER A 445 73.74 3.97 -1.33
CA SER A 445 72.38 4.38 -1.59
C SER A 445 71.46 3.15 -1.55
N ALA A 446 70.64 3.07 -0.51
CA ALA A 446 69.57 2.08 -0.42
C ALA A 446 68.51 2.39 -1.49
N GLU A 447 68.56 1.65 -2.60
CA GLU A 447 67.45 1.59 -3.56
C GLU A 447 66.21 1.06 -2.86
N PHE A 448 65.21 1.93 -2.69
CA PHE A 448 63.86 1.52 -2.31
C PHE A 448 63.26 0.71 -3.47
N LYS A 449 63.27 -0.61 -3.32
CA LYS A 449 62.54 -1.52 -4.21
C LYS A 449 61.05 -1.34 -3.95
N VAL A 450 60.38 -0.58 -4.82
CA VAL A 450 58.92 -0.47 -4.86
C VAL A 450 58.37 -1.80 -5.37
N GLU A 451 57.92 -2.66 -4.46
CA GLU A 451 57.09 -3.80 -4.83
C GLU A 451 55.69 -3.29 -5.18
N CYS A 452 55.43 -3.17 -6.48
CA CYS A 452 54.09 -3.03 -7.02
C CYS A 452 53.29 -4.29 -6.68
N LEU A 453 52.31 -4.16 -5.79
CA LEU A 453 51.24 -5.14 -5.63
C LEU A 453 50.29 -5.02 -6.82
N THR A 454 50.30 -6.02 -7.69
CA THR A 454 49.28 -6.32 -8.71
C THR A 454 48.01 -6.87 -8.10
#